data_AF-A0A7C7S5Y1-F1
#
_entry.id   AF-A0A7C7S5Y1-F1
#
_cell.length_a   1.000
_cell.length_b   1.000
_cell.length_c   1.000
_cell.angle_alpha   90.00
_cell.angle_beta   90.00
_cell.angle_gamma   90.00
#
_symmetry.space_group_name_H-M   'P 1'
#
loop_
_entity.id
_entity.type
_entity.pdbx_description
1 polymer ?
#
loop_
_entity_poly.entity_id
_entity_poly.type
_entity_poly.pdbx_seq_one_letter_code
_entity_poly.pdbx_strand_id
1 'polypeptide(L)'
;EADVPLHTHLAETALEVENSTREHGMPVIPHVKRQNLFDAKVIAAHCVHIDDGEIHTLHQFGVGVAHNPSSNLKLASGFAPTANMIEAGLNVGIGTDGPASNNDLDMFEEMRLSSFIAKGATGDPTVLPARTVLAMGTRIGAQALHLGEITGSLEPGKRADLIMVDISPLHNAPRFRRSSRGIYAQLIYAAKATDVTDVMVNGQWLMRNRQLLTLDEAELLARADEYARKIDSFLIEREQSVLSKLIAIEGAQQQESFEVQAKLRIADLQKVISAIDENPDIEPIYHRHYHEFDTYFHFSDPDQGLLRYREDEFINEEGMVSDVRYRLTHIGEAIERDFPSGALLSRSRFIAPATHSLRFYREYFRPDTEMNVEKSRLRWRIIFRDTTFYINLDHLVQPDLGTFLEIKSRTWSLRDAEHKAELIRTLVEALGESPDEIVRQDYVKLT
;
A
#
# COMPACT_ATOMS: atom_id res chain seq x y z
N GLU A 1 -35.14 -12.74 -0.55
CA GLU A 1 -36.32 -12.13 -1.21
C GLU A 1 -36.16 -11.99 -2.72
N ALA A 2 -35.03 -11.47 -3.23
CA ALA A 2 -34.85 -11.26 -4.68
C ALA A 2 -34.26 -12.47 -5.46
N ASP A 3 -33.87 -13.56 -4.78
CA ASP A 3 -33.14 -14.72 -5.35
C ASP A 3 -31.91 -14.35 -6.22
N VAL A 4 -31.18 -13.31 -5.80
CA VAL A 4 -29.96 -12.84 -6.45
C VAL A 4 -28.73 -13.39 -5.70
N PRO A 5 -27.75 -14.01 -6.39
CA PRO A 5 -26.51 -14.43 -5.75
C PRO A 5 -25.70 -13.26 -5.19
N LEU A 6 -25.06 -13.48 -4.04
CA LEU A 6 -24.08 -12.56 -3.46
C LEU A 6 -22.67 -12.99 -3.88
N HIS A 7 -21.89 -12.05 -4.41
CA HIS A 7 -20.49 -12.26 -4.74
C HIS A 7 -19.63 -11.39 -3.83
N THR A 8 -18.69 -12.00 -3.10
CA THR A 8 -17.77 -11.29 -2.21
C THR A 8 -16.43 -12.02 -2.10
N HIS A 9 -15.36 -11.27 -1.85
CA HIS A 9 -14.09 -11.84 -1.39
C HIS A 9 -14.27 -12.40 0.02
N LEU A 10 -13.68 -13.57 0.29
CA LEU A 10 -13.62 -14.16 1.63
C LEU A 10 -12.27 -14.84 1.84
N ALA A 11 -11.60 -14.50 2.94
CA ALA A 11 -10.35 -15.12 3.38
C ALA A 11 -9.27 -15.12 2.28
N GLU A 12 -9.10 -13.96 1.63
CA GLU A 12 -8.10 -13.75 0.59
C GLU A 12 -6.69 -13.65 1.18
N THR A 13 -6.53 -12.95 2.30
CA THR A 13 -5.21 -12.70 2.91
C THR A 13 -5.14 -13.21 4.36
N ALA A 14 -3.95 -13.58 4.82
CA ALA A 14 -3.74 -13.97 6.21
C ALA A 14 -4.11 -12.82 7.17
N LEU A 15 -3.80 -11.58 6.79
CA LEU A 15 -4.14 -10.39 7.56
C LEU A 15 -5.66 -10.20 7.75
N GLU A 16 -6.47 -10.51 6.73
CA GLU A 16 -7.93 -10.50 6.84
C GLU A 16 -8.41 -11.48 7.93
N VAL A 17 -7.87 -12.70 7.94
CA VAL A 17 -8.21 -13.73 8.93
C VAL A 17 -7.75 -13.33 10.34
N GLU A 18 -6.54 -12.78 10.47
CA GLU A 18 -6.01 -12.27 11.74
C GLU A 18 -6.87 -11.13 12.29
N ASN A 19 -7.25 -10.17 11.44
CA ASN A 19 -8.10 -9.04 11.82
C ASN A 19 -9.49 -9.52 12.27
N SER A 20 -10.13 -10.41 11.51
CA SER A 20 -11.41 -11.01 11.89
C SER A 20 -11.32 -11.74 13.24
N THR A 21 -10.24 -12.48 13.45
CA THR A 21 -10.02 -13.21 14.72
C THR A 21 -9.85 -12.23 15.88
N ARG A 22 -9.09 -11.16 15.70
CA ARG A 22 -8.87 -10.12 16.74
C ARG A 22 -10.15 -9.36 17.07
N GLU A 23 -10.94 -9.01 16.08
CA GLU A 23 -12.11 -8.11 16.24
C GLU A 23 -13.41 -8.86 16.56
N HIS A 24 -13.54 -10.09 16.09
CA HIS A 24 -14.77 -10.87 16.20
C HIS A 24 -14.61 -12.20 16.95
N GLY A 25 -13.37 -12.55 17.33
CA GLY A 25 -13.07 -13.79 18.06
C GLY A 25 -13.17 -15.06 17.19
N MET A 26 -13.24 -14.93 15.86
CA MET A 26 -13.32 -16.06 14.95
C MET A 26 -12.79 -15.72 13.54
N PRO A 27 -12.35 -16.73 12.76
CA PRO A 27 -11.99 -16.55 11.36
C PRO A 27 -13.15 -16.06 10.48
N VAL A 28 -12.83 -15.72 9.23
CA VAL A 28 -13.76 -15.06 8.29
C VAL A 28 -15.00 -15.92 8.02
N ILE A 29 -14.84 -17.20 7.68
CA ILE A 29 -15.98 -18.05 7.26
C ILE A 29 -16.97 -18.27 8.42
N PRO A 30 -16.54 -18.62 9.66
CA PRO A 30 -17.44 -18.68 10.81
C PRO A 30 -18.11 -17.33 11.12
N HIS A 31 -17.38 -16.22 10.96
CA HIS A 31 -17.93 -14.89 11.19
C HIS A 31 -19.10 -14.59 10.25
N VAL A 32 -18.89 -14.70 8.94
CA VAL A 32 -19.94 -14.38 7.96
C VAL A 32 -21.10 -15.37 7.99
N LYS A 33 -20.85 -16.64 8.37
CA LYS A 33 -21.91 -17.61 8.67
C LYS A 33 -22.81 -17.12 9.80
N ARG A 34 -22.24 -16.61 10.89
CA ARG A 34 -23.00 -16.09 12.03
C ARG A 34 -23.86 -14.86 11.66
N GLN A 35 -23.47 -14.13 10.63
CA GLN A 35 -24.23 -13.02 10.06
C GLN A 35 -25.29 -13.46 9.04
N ASN A 36 -25.53 -14.77 8.89
CA ASN A 36 -26.48 -15.35 7.94
C ASN A 36 -26.16 -15.03 6.47
N LEU A 37 -24.89 -14.73 6.13
CA LEU A 37 -24.51 -14.45 4.74
C LEU A 37 -24.83 -15.63 3.81
N PHE A 38 -24.65 -16.85 4.31
CA PHE A 38 -24.86 -18.09 3.57
C PHE A 38 -26.33 -18.53 3.48
N ASP A 39 -27.28 -17.75 4.02
CA ASP A 39 -28.71 -17.96 3.76
C ASP A 39 -29.08 -17.57 2.31
N ALA A 40 -28.22 -16.81 1.64
CA ALA A 40 -28.29 -16.53 0.21
C ALA A 40 -27.40 -17.49 -0.60
N LYS A 41 -27.64 -17.55 -1.91
CA LYS A 41 -26.68 -18.14 -2.85
C LYS A 41 -25.42 -17.29 -2.85
N VAL A 42 -24.27 -17.86 -2.45
CA VAL A 42 -23.00 -17.13 -2.36
C VAL A 42 -22.01 -17.64 -3.40
N ILE A 43 -21.23 -16.70 -3.94
CA ILE A 43 -20.00 -16.91 -4.69
C ILE A 43 -18.88 -16.27 -3.85
N ALA A 44 -18.00 -17.10 -3.30
CA ALA A 44 -16.86 -16.69 -2.49
C ALA A 44 -15.61 -16.64 -3.37
N ALA A 45 -15.06 -15.44 -3.58
CA ALA A 45 -13.83 -15.29 -4.32
C ALA A 45 -12.60 -15.52 -3.43
N HIS A 46 -11.56 -16.09 -4.03
CA HIS A 46 -10.25 -16.41 -3.46
C HIS A 46 -10.22 -17.62 -2.54
N CYS A 47 -10.77 -17.50 -1.32
CA CYS A 47 -10.75 -18.55 -0.30
C CYS A 47 -9.34 -19.15 -0.07
N VAL A 48 -8.34 -18.29 0.08
CA VAL A 48 -6.94 -18.70 0.19
C VAL A 48 -6.64 -19.26 1.57
N HIS A 49 -7.10 -18.58 2.61
CA HIS A 49 -6.80 -18.90 4.01
C HIS A 49 -8.02 -19.49 4.71
N ILE A 50 -8.39 -20.72 4.31
CA ILE A 50 -9.47 -21.46 4.96
C ILE A 50 -9.02 -22.86 5.37
N ASP A 51 -9.55 -23.36 6.49
CA ASP A 51 -9.30 -24.71 6.99
C ASP A 51 -10.34 -25.74 6.51
N ASP A 52 -10.12 -27.02 6.82
CA ASP A 52 -11.03 -28.12 6.42
C ASP A 52 -12.45 -27.97 7.00
N GLY A 53 -12.60 -27.36 8.18
CA GLY A 53 -13.90 -27.11 8.81
C GLY A 53 -14.66 -25.97 8.12
N GLU A 54 -13.96 -24.95 7.68
CA GLU A 54 -14.48 -23.86 6.85
C GLU A 54 -14.84 -24.37 5.45
N ILE A 55 -14.02 -25.22 4.83
CA ILE A 55 -14.33 -25.90 3.57
C ILE A 55 -15.65 -26.69 3.71
N HIS A 56 -15.78 -27.52 4.76
CA HIS A 56 -17.01 -28.27 4.99
C HIS A 56 -18.22 -27.37 5.21
N THR A 57 -18.04 -26.25 5.90
CA THR A 57 -19.08 -25.23 6.07
C THR A 57 -19.53 -24.68 4.72
N LEU A 58 -18.61 -24.27 3.85
CA LEU A 58 -18.94 -23.75 2.52
C LEU A 58 -19.68 -24.80 1.68
N HIS A 59 -19.26 -26.07 1.75
CA HIS A 59 -19.96 -27.17 1.08
C HIS A 59 -21.40 -27.33 1.57
N GLN A 60 -21.61 -27.36 2.89
CA GLN A 60 -22.91 -27.57 3.51
C GLN A 60 -23.95 -26.52 3.06
N PHE A 61 -23.50 -25.28 2.87
CA PHE A 61 -24.35 -24.17 2.44
C PHE A 61 -24.41 -24.01 0.91
N GLY A 62 -23.76 -24.90 0.15
CA GLY A 62 -23.76 -24.85 -1.31
C GLY A 62 -23.07 -23.60 -1.88
N VAL A 63 -22.08 -23.04 -1.17
CA VAL A 63 -21.33 -21.87 -1.62
C VAL A 63 -20.47 -22.25 -2.83
N GLY A 64 -20.55 -21.43 -3.88
CA GLY A 64 -19.63 -21.52 -5.02
C GLY A 64 -18.33 -20.79 -4.70
N VAL A 65 -17.20 -21.32 -5.16
CA VAL A 65 -15.88 -20.67 -4.99
C VAL A 65 -15.33 -20.23 -6.33
N ALA A 66 -14.81 -19.00 -6.42
CA ALA A 66 -14.03 -18.52 -7.55
C ALA A 66 -12.54 -18.50 -7.19
N HIS A 67 -11.79 -19.47 -7.70
CA HIS A 67 -10.34 -19.55 -7.49
C HIS A 67 -9.60 -18.66 -8.51
N ASN A 68 -8.83 -17.69 -8.03
CA ASN A 68 -8.10 -16.71 -8.85
C ASN A 68 -6.57 -16.87 -8.70
N PRO A 69 -5.94 -17.88 -9.31
CA PRO A 69 -4.55 -18.23 -9.01
C PRO A 69 -3.53 -17.14 -9.37
N SER A 70 -3.62 -16.50 -10.54
CA SER A 70 -2.65 -15.46 -10.91
C SER A 70 -2.72 -14.25 -9.98
N SER A 71 -3.93 -13.81 -9.62
CA SER A 71 -4.13 -12.71 -8.67
C SER A 71 -3.55 -13.02 -7.29
N ASN A 72 -3.88 -14.20 -6.77
CA ASN A 72 -3.36 -14.65 -5.47
C ASN A 72 -1.84 -14.72 -5.44
N LEU A 73 -1.19 -15.14 -6.53
CA LEU A 73 0.26 -15.14 -6.62
C LEU A 73 0.85 -13.74 -6.78
N LYS A 74 0.26 -12.90 -7.65
CA LYS A 74 0.78 -11.56 -7.96
C LYS A 74 0.71 -10.63 -6.76
N LEU A 75 -0.33 -10.75 -5.93
CA LEU A 75 -0.51 -9.97 -4.70
C LEU A 75 0.10 -10.65 -3.47
N ALA A 76 0.76 -11.80 -3.63
CA ALA A 76 1.29 -12.62 -2.54
C ALA A 76 0.23 -12.99 -1.48
N SER A 77 -1.03 -13.12 -1.89
CA SER A 77 -2.15 -13.53 -1.02
C SER A 77 -1.95 -14.97 -0.53
N GLY A 78 -1.44 -15.87 -1.36
CA GLY A 78 -1.07 -17.24 -0.98
C GLY A 78 -1.60 -18.33 -1.92
N PHE A 79 -1.74 -19.55 -1.41
CA PHE A 79 -2.17 -20.72 -2.17
C PHE A 79 -3.49 -21.26 -1.64
N ALA A 80 -4.59 -21.10 -2.39
CA ALA A 80 -5.87 -21.66 -2.00
C ALA A 80 -5.83 -23.21 -1.98
N PRO A 81 -6.43 -23.87 -0.98
CA PRO A 81 -6.45 -25.34 -0.87
C PRO A 81 -7.47 -25.97 -1.83
N THR A 82 -7.40 -25.62 -3.12
CA THR A 82 -8.40 -25.97 -4.14
C THR A 82 -8.56 -27.48 -4.34
N ALA A 83 -7.48 -28.27 -4.18
CA ALA A 83 -7.56 -29.72 -4.23
C ALA A 83 -8.48 -30.28 -3.13
N ASN A 84 -8.31 -29.82 -1.88
CA ASN A 84 -9.13 -30.21 -0.74
C ASN A 84 -10.59 -29.77 -0.94
N MET A 85 -10.81 -28.56 -1.44
CA MET A 85 -12.17 -28.07 -1.72
C MET A 85 -12.90 -28.96 -2.75
N ILE A 86 -12.21 -29.33 -3.83
CA ILE A 86 -12.78 -30.22 -4.86
C ILE A 86 -13.04 -31.62 -4.29
N GLU A 87 -12.12 -32.19 -3.51
CA GLU A 87 -12.32 -33.49 -2.85
C GLU A 87 -13.49 -33.49 -1.87
N ALA A 88 -13.68 -32.39 -1.14
CA ALA A 88 -14.80 -32.19 -0.23
C ALA A 88 -16.14 -31.95 -0.95
N GLY A 89 -16.14 -31.82 -2.28
CA GLY A 89 -17.35 -31.66 -3.10
C GLY A 89 -17.83 -30.22 -3.26
N LEU A 90 -17.00 -29.21 -2.97
CA LEU A 90 -17.35 -27.81 -3.25
C LEU A 90 -17.35 -27.56 -4.76
N ASN A 91 -18.25 -26.68 -5.19
CA ASN A 91 -18.24 -26.17 -6.54
C ASN A 91 -17.18 -25.07 -6.67
N VAL A 92 -15.96 -25.44 -7.09
CA VAL A 92 -14.87 -24.49 -7.31
C VAL A 92 -14.70 -24.18 -8.80
N GLY A 93 -15.11 -22.98 -9.20
CA GLY A 93 -14.80 -22.39 -10.49
C GLY A 93 -13.43 -21.71 -10.51
N ILE A 94 -13.02 -21.25 -11.69
CA ILE A 94 -11.78 -20.48 -11.89
C ILE A 94 -12.16 -19.08 -12.37
N GLY A 95 -11.47 -18.06 -11.86
CA GLY A 95 -11.60 -16.67 -12.30
C GLY A 95 -10.23 -16.05 -12.52
N THR A 96 -10.20 -14.95 -13.26
CA THR A 96 -8.97 -14.20 -13.56
C THR A 96 -8.69 -13.11 -12.54
N ASP A 97 -9.70 -12.70 -11.76
CA ASP A 97 -9.77 -11.39 -11.13
C ASP A 97 -9.67 -10.24 -12.16
N GLY A 98 -9.45 -9.00 -11.71
CA GLY A 98 -9.29 -7.83 -12.56
C GLY A 98 -7.89 -7.72 -13.21
N PRO A 99 -7.78 -7.02 -14.35
CA PRO A 99 -6.52 -6.85 -15.08
C PRO A 99 -5.47 -5.98 -14.36
N ALA A 100 -5.79 -5.41 -13.20
CA ALA A 100 -4.81 -4.72 -12.35
C ALA A 100 -4.03 -5.68 -11.44
N SER A 101 -4.57 -6.86 -11.16
CA SER A 101 -4.01 -7.89 -10.27
C SER A 101 -3.71 -9.20 -11.00
N ASN A 102 -3.91 -9.28 -12.32
CA ASN A 102 -3.53 -10.44 -13.15
C ASN A 102 -2.32 -10.11 -14.06
N ASN A 103 -2.54 -9.87 -15.36
CA ASN A 103 -2.95 -8.56 -15.90
C ASN A 103 -3.64 -8.71 -17.28
N ASP A 104 -4.08 -9.91 -17.63
CA ASP A 104 -4.95 -10.21 -18.76
C ASP A 104 -6.23 -10.89 -18.28
N LEU A 105 -7.00 -11.49 -19.20
CA LEU A 105 -8.22 -12.26 -18.90
C LEU A 105 -8.17 -13.66 -19.55
N ASP A 106 -6.99 -14.29 -19.61
CA ASP A 106 -6.79 -15.60 -20.26
C ASP A 106 -7.16 -16.77 -19.33
N MET A 107 -8.36 -17.32 -19.54
CA MET A 107 -8.84 -18.50 -18.82
C MET A 107 -8.05 -19.80 -19.08
N PHE A 108 -7.35 -19.94 -20.22
CA PHE A 108 -6.50 -21.11 -20.46
C PHE A 108 -5.25 -21.07 -19.60
N GLU A 109 -4.66 -19.89 -19.42
CA GLU A 109 -3.55 -19.69 -18.50
C GLU A 109 -3.97 -19.93 -17.05
N GLU A 110 -5.09 -19.35 -16.60
CA GLU A 110 -5.61 -19.58 -15.25
C GLU A 110 -5.86 -21.08 -14.99
N MET A 111 -6.50 -21.79 -15.93
CA MET A 111 -6.72 -23.24 -15.83
C MET A 111 -5.40 -24.01 -15.69
N ARG A 112 -4.44 -23.74 -16.56
CA ARG A 112 -3.13 -24.39 -16.51
C ARG A 112 -2.43 -24.12 -15.19
N LEU A 113 -2.47 -22.87 -14.73
CA LEU A 113 -1.83 -22.42 -13.52
C LEU A 113 -2.46 -23.06 -12.27
N SER A 114 -3.80 -23.14 -12.17
CA SER A 114 -4.49 -23.87 -11.09
C SER A 114 -3.98 -25.30 -10.95
N SER A 115 -3.78 -25.98 -12.08
CA SER A 115 -3.29 -27.37 -12.09
C SER A 115 -1.86 -27.49 -11.60
N PHE A 116 -0.99 -26.56 -11.95
CA PHE A 116 0.44 -26.60 -11.60
C PHE A 116 0.68 -26.15 -10.18
N ILE A 117 0.01 -25.08 -9.73
CA ILE A 117 0.10 -24.58 -8.36
C ILE A 117 -0.33 -25.66 -7.38
N ALA A 118 -1.47 -26.32 -7.60
CA ALA A 118 -1.94 -27.36 -6.68
C ALA A 118 -0.91 -28.49 -6.53
N LYS A 119 -0.30 -28.94 -7.63
CA LYS A 119 0.75 -29.98 -7.59
C LYS A 119 2.02 -29.49 -6.88
N GLY A 120 2.42 -28.24 -7.13
CA GLY A 120 3.58 -27.63 -6.49
C GLY A 120 3.38 -27.44 -4.98
N ALA A 121 2.19 -27.00 -4.57
CA ALA A 121 1.84 -26.75 -3.18
C ALA A 121 1.70 -28.04 -2.36
N THR A 122 1.20 -29.13 -2.95
CA THR A 122 1.02 -30.41 -2.24
C THR A 122 2.20 -31.37 -2.39
N GLY A 123 3.07 -31.17 -3.38
CA GLY A 123 4.10 -32.14 -3.76
C GLY A 123 3.57 -33.42 -4.42
N ASP A 124 2.27 -33.48 -4.74
CA ASP A 124 1.63 -34.62 -5.39
C ASP A 124 1.36 -34.31 -6.88
N PRO A 125 1.97 -35.03 -7.84
CA PRO A 125 1.75 -34.77 -9.26
C PRO A 125 0.37 -35.19 -9.77
N THR A 126 -0.44 -35.88 -8.96
CA THR A 126 -1.74 -36.44 -9.36
C THR A 126 -2.93 -35.52 -9.04
N VAL A 127 -2.76 -34.53 -8.15
CA VAL A 127 -3.85 -33.61 -7.77
C VAL A 127 -4.25 -32.68 -8.92
N LEU A 128 -5.54 -32.31 -8.93
CA LEU A 128 -6.19 -31.50 -9.97
C LEU A 128 -5.74 -31.87 -11.40
N PRO A 129 -6.07 -33.10 -11.86
CA PRO A 129 -5.75 -33.52 -13.21
C PRO A 129 -6.51 -32.68 -14.24
N ALA A 130 -5.98 -32.57 -15.45
CA ALA A 130 -6.52 -31.73 -16.53
C ALA A 130 -8.04 -31.84 -16.77
N ARG A 131 -8.62 -33.05 -16.63
CA ARG A 131 -10.08 -33.23 -16.76
C ARG A 131 -10.87 -32.49 -15.68
N THR A 132 -10.38 -32.51 -14.44
CA THR A 132 -11.00 -31.80 -13.32
C THR A 132 -10.87 -30.29 -13.51
N VAL A 133 -9.69 -29.83 -13.92
CA VAL A 133 -9.43 -28.41 -14.20
C VAL A 133 -10.31 -27.88 -15.34
N LEU A 134 -10.48 -28.64 -16.43
CA LEU A 134 -11.42 -28.25 -17.48
C LEU A 134 -12.85 -28.16 -16.95
N ALA A 135 -13.25 -29.06 -16.05
CA ALA A 135 -14.55 -28.99 -15.40
C ALA A 135 -14.68 -27.75 -14.50
N MET A 136 -13.64 -27.36 -13.75
CA MET A 136 -13.58 -26.11 -12.98
C MET A 136 -13.78 -24.88 -13.87
N GLY A 137 -13.11 -24.82 -15.02
CA GLY A 137 -13.29 -23.74 -16.00
C GLY A 137 -14.60 -23.79 -16.79
N THR A 138 -15.44 -24.82 -16.62
CA THR A 138 -16.70 -24.99 -17.37
C THR A 138 -17.87 -25.39 -16.46
N ARG A 139 -18.18 -26.67 -16.33
CA ARG A 139 -19.37 -27.18 -15.62
C ARG A 139 -19.38 -26.85 -14.13
N ILE A 140 -18.26 -27.06 -13.44
CA ILE A 140 -18.14 -26.75 -12.01
C ILE A 140 -18.14 -25.23 -11.81
N GLY A 141 -17.53 -24.46 -12.72
CA GLY A 141 -17.66 -22.99 -12.72
C GLY A 141 -19.12 -22.53 -12.86
N ALA A 142 -19.88 -23.10 -13.79
CA ALA A 142 -21.31 -22.83 -13.92
C ALA A 142 -22.08 -23.22 -12.64
N GLN A 143 -21.73 -24.33 -11.99
CA GLN A 143 -22.31 -24.73 -10.70
C GLN A 143 -21.95 -23.75 -9.58
N ALA A 144 -20.72 -23.26 -9.52
CA ALA A 144 -20.28 -22.25 -8.55
C ALA A 144 -21.05 -20.93 -8.72
N LEU A 145 -21.38 -20.57 -9.96
CA LEU A 145 -22.19 -19.41 -10.30
C LEU A 145 -23.71 -19.64 -10.13
N HIS A 146 -24.15 -20.82 -9.67
CA HIS A 146 -25.56 -21.21 -9.58
C HIS A 146 -26.29 -21.25 -10.94
N LEU A 147 -25.55 -21.47 -12.03
CA LEU A 147 -26.01 -21.54 -13.42
C LEU A 147 -25.87 -22.95 -14.04
N GLY A 148 -25.54 -23.96 -13.24
CA GLY A 148 -25.24 -25.32 -13.71
C GLY A 148 -26.37 -26.02 -14.47
N GLU A 149 -27.63 -25.63 -14.27
CA GLU A 149 -28.79 -26.12 -15.03
C GLU A 149 -28.93 -25.46 -16.41
N ILE A 150 -28.29 -24.30 -16.60
CA ILE A 150 -28.45 -23.46 -17.79
C ILE A 150 -27.28 -23.64 -18.77
N THR A 151 -26.05 -23.78 -18.26
CA THR A 151 -24.82 -23.80 -19.08
C THR A 151 -23.70 -24.63 -18.44
N GLY A 152 -22.52 -24.62 -19.05
CA GLY A 152 -21.29 -25.27 -18.54
C GLY A 152 -21.08 -26.71 -19.03
N SER A 153 -22.08 -27.34 -19.67
CA SER A 153 -21.96 -28.66 -20.30
C SER A 153 -22.79 -28.79 -21.56
N LEU A 154 -22.35 -29.66 -22.46
CA LEU A 154 -23.02 -29.96 -23.73
C LEU A 154 -24.08 -31.05 -23.51
N GLU A 155 -25.22 -30.67 -22.96
CA GLU A 155 -26.34 -31.57 -22.67
C GLU A 155 -27.63 -31.02 -23.31
N PRO A 156 -28.50 -31.89 -23.88
CA PRO A 156 -29.78 -31.43 -24.42
C PRO A 156 -30.58 -30.64 -23.38
N GLY A 157 -31.09 -29.46 -23.79
CA GLY A 157 -31.85 -28.55 -22.93
C GLY A 157 -31.04 -27.38 -22.36
N LYS A 158 -29.71 -27.44 -22.33
CA LYS A 158 -28.85 -26.32 -21.94
C LYS A 158 -28.66 -25.31 -23.06
N ARG A 159 -28.23 -24.09 -22.70
CA ARG A 159 -27.87 -23.04 -23.66
C ARG A 159 -26.68 -23.47 -24.50
N ALA A 160 -26.71 -23.09 -25.77
CA ALA A 160 -25.60 -23.31 -26.68
C ALA A 160 -24.49 -22.27 -26.45
N ASP A 161 -23.76 -22.45 -25.35
CA ASP A 161 -22.57 -21.68 -25.00
C ASP A 161 -21.34 -22.54 -25.35
N LEU A 162 -20.69 -22.23 -26.47
CA LEU A 162 -19.71 -23.10 -27.11
C LEU A 162 -18.44 -22.33 -27.46
N ILE A 163 -17.30 -23.00 -27.36
CA ILE A 163 -16.05 -22.56 -27.98
C ILE A 163 -15.50 -23.66 -28.89
N MET A 164 -14.87 -23.26 -30.00
CA MET A 164 -14.06 -24.18 -30.83
C MET A 164 -12.59 -23.86 -30.63
N VAL A 165 -11.78 -24.88 -30.37
CA VAL A 165 -10.33 -24.76 -30.10
C VAL A 165 -9.56 -25.56 -31.16
N ASP A 166 -8.69 -24.87 -31.90
CA ASP A 166 -7.82 -25.46 -32.90
C ASP A 166 -6.55 -26.04 -32.26
N ILE A 167 -6.44 -27.37 -32.24
CA ILE A 167 -5.27 -28.10 -31.71
C ILE A 167 -4.27 -28.50 -32.81
N SER A 168 -4.42 -27.95 -34.02
CA SER A 168 -3.49 -28.14 -35.13
C SER A 168 -2.17 -27.35 -35.06
N PRO A 169 -2.07 -26.18 -34.40
CA PRO A 169 -0.85 -25.39 -34.34
C PRO A 169 0.37 -26.13 -33.81
N LEU A 170 1.56 -25.66 -34.21
CA LEU A 170 2.83 -26.32 -33.92
C LEU A 170 3.09 -26.52 -32.42
N HIS A 171 2.74 -25.55 -31.58
CA HIS A 171 2.97 -25.64 -30.12
C HIS A 171 2.10 -26.72 -29.44
N ASN A 172 1.05 -27.21 -30.11
CA ASN A 172 0.15 -28.26 -29.62
C ASN A 172 0.44 -29.64 -30.28
N ALA A 173 1.57 -29.78 -30.98
CA ALA A 173 2.02 -31.03 -31.58
C ALA A 173 3.15 -31.69 -30.76
N PRO A 174 3.30 -33.04 -30.80
CA PRO A 174 2.47 -34.03 -31.49
C PRO A 174 1.19 -34.39 -30.72
N ARG A 175 0.23 -35.02 -31.41
CA ARG A 175 -1.04 -35.46 -30.80
C ARG A 175 -1.06 -36.96 -30.55
N PHE A 176 -1.01 -37.34 -29.28
CA PHE A 176 -1.06 -38.75 -28.87
C PHE A 176 -2.51 -39.25 -28.80
N ARG A 177 -2.78 -40.42 -29.42
CA ARG A 177 -4.12 -41.04 -29.47
C ARG A 177 -4.27 -42.27 -28.57
N ARG A 178 -3.25 -42.59 -27.77
CA ARG A 178 -3.23 -43.78 -26.88
C ARG A 178 -4.42 -43.83 -25.92
N SER A 179 -4.87 -42.67 -25.44
CA SER A 179 -5.95 -42.54 -24.45
C SER A 179 -7.00 -41.58 -24.98
N SER A 180 -8.27 -41.96 -24.91
CA SER A 180 -9.40 -41.07 -25.23
C SER A 180 -9.48 -39.85 -24.31
N ARG A 181 -8.83 -39.90 -23.14
CA ARG A 181 -8.71 -38.76 -22.21
C ARG A 181 -7.50 -37.86 -22.50
N GLY A 182 -6.68 -38.17 -23.51
CA GLY A 182 -5.49 -37.38 -23.86
C GLY A 182 -5.82 -35.94 -24.26
N ILE A 183 -7.02 -35.69 -24.78
CA ILE A 183 -7.46 -34.35 -25.20
C ILE A 183 -7.50 -33.36 -24.04
N TYR A 184 -7.85 -33.79 -22.81
CA TYR A 184 -7.86 -32.90 -21.65
C TYR A 184 -6.46 -32.35 -21.36
N ALA A 185 -5.43 -33.21 -21.45
CA ALA A 185 -4.05 -32.77 -21.26
C ALA A 185 -3.60 -31.79 -22.34
N GLN A 186 -4.05 -31.97 -23.60
CA GLN A 186 -3.75 -31.02 -24.68
C GLN A 186 -4.41 -29.65 -24.44
N LEU A 187 -5.68 -29.65 -24.02
CA LEU A 187 -6.41 -28.42 -23.75
C LEU A 187 -5.85 -27.64 -22.54
N ILE A 188 -5.45 -28.34 -21.47
CA ILE A 188 -5.01 -27.67 -20.23
C ILE A 188 -3.51 -27.38 -20.21
N TYR A 189 -2.67 -28.25 -20.78
CA TYR A 189 -1.21 -28.12 -20.63
C TYR A 189 -0.49 -27.58 -21.87
N ALA A 190 -1.16 -27.50 -23.02
CA ALA A 190 -0.53 -27.07 -24.28
C ALA A 190 -1.31 -26.00 -25.06
N ALA A 191 -2.65 -26.01 -25.04
CA ALA A 191 -3.45 -25.01 -25.74
C ALA A 191 -3.30 -23.61 -25.13
N LYS A 192 -3.60 -22.61 -25.95
CA LYS A 192 -3.57 -21.18 -25.60
C LYS A 192 -4.92 -20.54 -25.93
N ALA A 193 -5.26 -19.39 -25.34
CA ALA A 193 -6.48 -18.68 -25.74
C ALA A 193 -6.50 -18.31 -27.23
N THR A 194 -5.35 -18.05 -27.85
CA THR A 194 -5.22 -17.79 -29.30
C THR A 194 -5.61 -18.99 -30.18
N ASP A 195 -5.73 -20.19 -29.60
CA ASP A 195 -6.19 -21.38 -30.30
C ASP A 195 -7.71 -21.41 -30.44
N VAL A 196 -8.45 -20.56 -29.71
CA VAL A 196 -9.91 -20.43 -29.87
C VAL A 196 -10.22 -19.78 -31.22
N THR A 197 -11.03 -20.44 -32.03
CA THR A 197 -11.41 -19.96 -33.37
C THR A 197 -12.82 -19.40 -33.40
N ASP A 198 -13.73 -19.93 -32.59
CA ASP A 198 -15.15 -19.59 -32.63
C ASP A 198 -15.74 -19.58 -31.23
N VAL A 199 -16.63 -18.63 -30.97
CA VAL A 199 -17.35 -18.48 -29.69
C VAL A 199 -18.82 -18.25 -29.98
N MET A 200 -19.67 -19.03 -29.33
CA MET A 200 -21.12 -18.93 -29.36
C MET A 200 -21.65 -18.75 -27.94
N VAL A 201 -22.63 -17.87 -27.76
CA VAL A 201 -23.38 -17.71 -26.51
C VAL A 201 -24.86 -17.73 -26.83
N ASN A 202 -25.60 -18.60 -26.14
CA ASN A 202 -27.04 -18.81 -26.32
C ASN A 202 -27.46 -18.98 -27.79
N GLY A 203 -26.67 -19.74 -28.55
CA GLY A 203 -26.95 -19.98 -29.98
C GLY A 203 -26.50 -18.87 -30.92
N GLN A 204 -25.96 -17.75 -30.41
CA GLN A 204 -25.50 -16.62 -31.21
C GLN A 204 -23.97 -16.60 -31.31
N TRP A 205 -23.44 -16.49 -32.53
CA TRP A 205 -22.01 -16.40 -32.75
C TRP A 205 -21.49 -15.01 -32.36
N LEU A 206 -20.55 -14.96 -31.42
CA LEU A 206 -19.84 -13.74 -31.02
C LEU A 206 -18.48 -13.62 -31.70
N MET A 207 -17.86 -14.76 -32.03
CA MET A 207 -16.62 -14.83 -32.79
C MET A 207 -16.67 -16.01 -33.78
N ARG A 208 -16.17 -15.81 -35.00
CA ARG A 208 -16.03 -16.84 -36.03
C ARG A 208 -14.70 -16.73 -36.74
N ASN A 209 -13.97 -17.83 -36.92
CA ASN A 209 -12.64 -17.82 -37.54
C ASN A 209 -11.70 -16.74 -36.97
N ARG A 210 -11.71 -16.54 -35.64
CA ARG A 210 -10.97 -15.48 -34.91
C ARG A 210 -11.36 -14.04 -35.29
N GLN A 211 -12.55 -13.83 -35.83
CA GLN A 211 -13.09 -12.49 -36.09
C GLN A 211 -14.26 -12.22 -35.14
N LEU A 212 -14.16 -11.15 -34.34
CA LEU A 212 -15.23 -10.68 -33.47
C LEU A 212 -16.39 -10.14 -34.32
N LEU A 213 -17.62 -10.54 -33.99
CA LEU A 213 -18.82 -10.20 -34.78
C LEU A 213 -19.66 -9.07 -34.18
N THR A 214 -19.38 -8.70 -32.93
CA THR A 214 -20.19 -7.78 -32.14
C THR A 214 -19.41 -6.58 -31.60
N LEU A 215 -18.11 -6.49 -31.88
CA LEU A 215 -17.19 -5.47 -31.37
C LEU A 215 -16.25 -5.02 -32.49
N ASP A 216 -15.91 -3.74 -32.51
CA ASP A 216 -14.83 -3.19 -33.33
C ASP A 216 -13.56 -3.09 -32.48
N GLU A 217 -12.58 -3.94 -32.77
CA GLU A 217 -11.32 -4.01 -32.04
C GLU A 217 -10.50 -2.71 -32.15
N ALA A 218 -10.49 -2.09 -33.32
CA ALA A 218 -9.73 -0.85 -33.54
C ALA A 218 -10.35 0.32 -32.77
N GLU A 219 -11.69 0.40 -32.73
CA GLU A 219 -12.40 1.41 -31.93
C GLU A 219 -12.13 1.21 -30.42
N LEU A 220 -12.19 -0.04 -29.94
CA LEU A 220 -11.94 -0.36 -28.54
C LEU A 220 -10.51 0.01 -28.11
N LEU A 221 -9.51 -0.29 -28.94
CA LEU A 221 -8.11 0.08 -28.68
C LEU A 221 -7.95 1.60 -28.63
N ALA A 222 -8.52 2.33 -29.59
CA ALA A 222 -8.44 3.79 -29.61
C ALA A 222 -9.08 4.44 -28.36
N ARG A 223 -10.20 3.89 -27.88
CA ARG A 223 -10.86 4.32 -26.65
C ARG A 223 -10.05 3.97 -25.40
N ALA A 224 -9.46 2.78 -25.35
CA ALA A 224 -8.58 2.38 -24.25
C ALA A 224 -7.37 3.30 -24.14
N ASP A 225 -6.74 3.66 -25.27
CA ASP A 225 -5.61 4.59 -25.31
C ASP A 225 -5.97 5.99 -24.79
N GLU A 226 -7.21 6.43 -25.00
CA GLU A 226 -7.70 7.70 -24.44
C GLU A 226 -7.76 7.65 -22.91
N TYR A 227 -8.25 6.54 -22.34
CA TYR A 227 -8.27 6.34 -20.90
C TYR A 227 -6.86 6.17 -20.32
N ALA A 228 -5.98 5.45 -21.01
CA ALA A 228 -4.58 5.31 -20.62
C ALA A 228 -3.91 6.69 -20.51
N ARG A 229 -4.08 7.57 -21.51
CA ARG A 229 -3.57 8.95 -21.46
C ARG A 229 -4.12 9.76 -20.28
N LYS A 230 -5.40 9.61 -19.93
CA LYS A 230 -6.00 10.28 -18.77
C LYS A 230 -5.43 9.76 -17.45
N ILE A 231 -5.28 8.44 -17.33
CA ILE A 231 -4.70 7.79 -16.16
C ILE A 231 -3.23 8.20 -16.02
N ASP A 232 -2.46 8.17 -17.11
CA ASP A 232 -1.06 8.59 -17.13
C ASP A 232 -0.93 10.06 -16.72
N SER A 233 -1.76 10.96 -17.26
CA SER A 233 -1.72 12.37 -16.88
C SER A 233 -1.98 12.53 -15.37
N PHE A 234 -3.01 11.85 -14.84
CA PHE A 234 -3.31 11.86 -13.41
C PHE A 234 -2.18 11.28 -12.55
N LEU A 235 -1.58 10.17 -12.96
CA LEU A 235 -0.50 9.53 -12.23
C LEU A 235 0.79 10.34 -12.30
N ILE A 236 1.14 10.91 -13.46
CA ILE A 236 2.32 11.78 -13.61
C ILE A 236 2.20 12.99 -12.70
N GLU A 237 1.07 13.70 -12.71
CA GLU A 237 0.82 14.83 -11.81
C GLU A 237 0.95 14.43 -10.34
N ARG A 238 0.44 13.25 -9.98
CA ARG A 238 0.46 12.77 -8.60
C ARG A 238 1.82 12.22 -8.17
N GLU A 239 2.55 11.55 -9.05
CA GLU A 239 3.86 10.95 -8.79
C GLU A 239 4.99 12.00 -8.79
N GLN A 240 4.83 13.10 -9.52
CA GLN A 240 5.71 14.26 -9.39
C GLN A 240 5.48 14.96 -8.03
N SER A 241 4.27 14.91 -7.49
CA SER A 241 3.98 15.52 -6.19
C SER A 241 4.48 14.64 -5.03
N VAL A 242 5.61 15.05 -4.43
CA VAL A 242 6.16 14.45 -3.19
C VAL A 242 5.10 14.39 -2.08
N LEU A 243 4.29 15.45 -1.93
CA LEU A 243 3.20 15.48 -0.98
C LEU A 243 2.13 14.43 -1.27
N SER A 244 1.74 14.27 -2.54
CA SER A 244 0.71 13.28 -2.92
C SER A 244 1.20 11.85 -2.75
N LYS A 245 2.49 11.60 -3.02
CA LYS A 245 3.19 10.35 -2.71
C LYS A 245 3.22 10.07 -1.20
N LEU A 246 3.50 11.07 -0.37
CA LEU A 246 3.50 10.95 1.08
C LEU A 246 2.10 10.61 1.63
N ILE A 247 1.05 11.27 1.12
CA ILE A 247 -0.34 10.99 1.50
C ILE A 247 -0.75 9.57 1.10
N ALA A 248 -0.30 9.10 -0.06
CA ALA A 248 -0.67 7.79 -0.60
C ALA A 248 -0.12 6.60 0.20
N ILE A 249 1.08 6.71 0.78
CA ILE A 249 1.67 5.61 1.55
C ILE A 249 1.30 5.68 3.04
N GLU A 250 1.18 6.86 3.64
CA GLU A 250 1.29 6.95 5.12
C GLU A 250 0.20 7.74 5.85
N GLY A 251 -0.96 7.99 5.24
CA GLY A 251 -2.06 8.66 5.94
C GLY A 251 -1.65 10.03 6.51
N ALA A 252 -0.77 10.72 5.78
CA ALA A 252 -0.10 11.94 6.24
C ALA A 252 -1.10 12.96 6.80
N GLN A 253 -0.79 13.46 8.00
CA GLN A 253 -1.62 14.47 8.66
C GLN A 253 -0.95 15.84 8.52
N GLN A 254 -1.75 16.84 8.17
CA GLN A 254 -1.32 18.23 8.25
C GLN A 254 -1.19 18.60 9.73
N GLN A 255 0.01 18.98 10.18
CA GLN A 255 0.21 19.55 11.51
C GLN A 255 0.47 21.05 11.38
N GLU A 256 -0.32 21.85 12.11
CA GLU A 256 -0.17 23.28 12.49
C GLU A 256 0.37 24.25 11.42
N SER A 257 -0.37 25.33 11.16
CA SER A 257 -0.13 26.20 9.99
C SER A 257 0.98 27.27 10.15
N PHE A 258 1.56 27.45 11.35
CA PHE A 258 2.68 28.38 11.57
C PHE A 258 3.70 27.83 12.58
N GLU A 259 4.95 27.69 12.17
CA GLU A 259 6.10 27.45 13.06
C GLU A 259 6.96 28.72 13.12
N VAL A 260 7.29 29.16 14.33
CA VAL A 260 8.21 30.26 14.59
C VAL A 260 9.49 29.70 15.19
N GLN A 261 10.63 30.06 14.61
CA GLN A 261 11.93 29.58 15.06
C GLN A 261 13.00 30.67 15.08
N ALA A 262 13.93 30.56 16.03
CA ALA A 262 15.21 31.27 16.03
C ALA A 262 16.35 30.29 16.31
N LYS A 263 17.51 30.55 15.71
CA LYS A 263 18.68 29.69 15.81
C LYS A 263 19.93 30.54 16.04
N LEU A 264 20.79 30.15 16.95
CA LEU A 264 22.03 30.86 17.30
C LEU A 264 23.16 29.84 17.39
N ARG A 265 24.36 30.21 16.95
CA ARG A 265 25.57 29.42 17.22
C ARG A 265 26.03 29.77 18.63
N ILE A 266 26.28 28.76 19.47
CA ILE A 266 26.71 28.97 20.85
C ILE A 266 28.06 28.28 21.11
N ALA A 267 28.88 28.91 21.95
CA ALA A 267 30.19 28.38 22.34
C ALA A 267 30.12 27.55 23.64
N ASP A 268 29.18 27.86 24.53
CA ASP A 268 29.05 27.23 25.85
C ASP A 268 27.62 26.74 26.09
N LEU A 269 27.46 25.42 26.07
CA LEU A 269 26.19 24.74 26.30
C LEU A 269 25.75 24.79 27.77
N GLN A 270 26.71 24.79 28.71
CA GLN A 270 26.42 24.76 30.15
C GLN A 270 25.81 26.08 30.60
N LYS A 271 26.29 27.20 30.05
CA LYS A 271 25.70 28.52 30.30
C LYS A 271 24.21 28.56 29.99
N VAL A 272 23.79 27.98 28.86
CA VAL A 272 22.38 27.97 28.45
C VAL A 272 21.56 27.02 29.33
N ILE A 273 22.13 25.86 29.71
CA ILE A 273 21.46 24.92 30.63
C ILE A 273 21.22 25.59 32.00
N SER A 274 22.26 26.21 32.58
CA SER A 274 22.12 26.96 33.84
C SER A 274 21.07 28.07 33.74
N ALA A 275 21.00 28.77 32.61
CA ALA A 275 19.99 29.80 32.41
C ALA A 275 18.55 29.23 32.34
N ILE A 276 18.36 28.03 31.80
CA ILE A 276 17.05 27.37 31.78
C ILE A 276 16.62 26.97 33.20
N ASP A 277 17.56 26.50 34.02
CA ASP A 277 17.27 25.98 35.37
C ASP A 277 17.17 27.08 36.44
N GLU A 278 17.92 28.18 36.30
CA GLU A 278 18.03 29.23 37.32
C GLU A 278 17.17 30.47 37.05
N ASN A 279 16.73 30.69 35.81
CA ASN A 279 15.96 31.89 35.46
C ASN A 279 14.49 31.76 35.93
N PRO A 280 14.01 32.62 36.84
CA PRO A 280 12.66 32.51 37.40
C PRO A 280 11.53 32.77 36.39
N ASP A 281 11.84 33.38 35.25
CA ASP A 281 10.86 33.60 34.17
C ASP A 281 10.66 32.37 33.27
N ILE A 282 11.52 31.35 33.40
CA ILE A 282 11.50 30.11 32.62
C ILE A 282 11.01 28.97 33.51
N GLU A 283 9.89 28.35 33.14
CA GLU A 283 9.36 27.17 33.83
C GLU A 283 9.63 25.91 32.99
N PRO A 284 10.62 25.07 33.35
CA PRO A 284 10.89 23.82 32.64
C PRO A 284 9.84 22.76 32.97
N ILE A 285 9.20 22.19 31.94
CA ILE A 285 8.21 21.13 32.08
C ILE A 285 8.89 19.75 32.05
N TYR A 286 9.73 19.52 31.03
CA TYR A 286 10.54 18.31 30.89
C TYR A 286 11.69 18.56 29.92
N HIS A 287 12.71 17.70 29.97
CA HIS A 287 13.77 17.65 28.97
C HIS A 287 13.95 16.22 28.43
N ARG A 288 14.58 16.10 27.26
CA ARG A 288 14.89 14.82 26.59
C ARG A 288 16.20 14.93 25.83
N HIS A 289 16.91 13.81 25.71
CA HIS A 289 18.12 13.68 24.89
C HIS A 289 17.85 12.77 23.70
N TYR A 290 18.22 13.25 22.53
CA TYR A 290 18.11 12.56 21.25
C TYR A 290 19.47 12.46 20.57
N HIS A 291 19.70 11.34 19.89
CA HIS A 291 20.62 11.26 18.76
C HIS A 291 19.75 11.20 17.50
N GLU A 292 19.80 12.24 16.67
CA GLU A 292 18.96 12.37 15.47
C GLU A 292 19.80 12.13 14.21
N PHE A 293 19.34 11.23 13.35
CA PHE A 293 19.84 11.04 11.99
C PHE A 293 18.78 11.51 10.99
N ASP A 294 19.07 12.60 10.28
CA ASP A 294 18.21 13.15 9.24
C ASP A 294 18.80 12.83 7.86
N THR A 295 18.01 12.23 6.97
CA THR A 295 18.28 12.20 5.53
C THR A 295 17.28 13.12 4.83
N TYR A 296 17.81 14.16 4.19
CA TYR A 296 17.05 15.11 3.39
C TYR A 296 17.08 14.71 1.92
N PHE A 297 15.90 14.60 1.34
CA PHE A 297 15.64 14.30 -0.06
C PHE A 297 15.28 15.59 -0.79
N HIS A 298 16.09 15.93 -1.79
CA HIS A 298 15.91 17.10 -2.61
C HIS A 298 15.37 16.72 -3.99
N PHE A 299 14.52 17.59 -4.52
CA PHE A 299 13.88 17.45 -5.81
C PHE A 299 14.15 18.71 -6.64
N SER A 300 14.37 18.56 -7.94
CA SER A 300 14.77 19.63 -8.86
C SER A 300 13.70 20.70 -9.04
N ASP A 301 12.44 20.32 -8.83
CA ASP A 301 11.28 21.20 -8.87
C ASP A 301 11.09 21.87 -7.49
N PRO A 302 11.28 23.20 -7.37
CA PRO A 302 11.18 23.91 -6.10
C PRO A 302 9.80 23.78 -5.44
N ASP A 303 8.75 23.63 -6.25
CA ASP A 303 7.36 23.53 -5.77
C ASP A 303 7.11 22.21 -5.01
N GLN A 304 7.99 21.21 -5.20
CA GLN A 304 7.92 19.93 -4.48
C GLN A 304 8.47 20.02 -3.06
N GLY A 305 9.17 21.10 -2.69
CA GLY A 305 9.75 21.28 -1.37
C GLY A 305 10.82 20.22 -1.03
N LEU A 306 10.95 19.90 0.25
CA LEU A 306 11.96 18.98 0.79
C LEU A 306 11.26 17.85 1.54
N LEU A 307 11.71 16.61 1.37
CA LEU A 307 11.28 15.50 2.22
C LEU A 307 12.41 15.12 3.16
N ARG A 308 12.12 14.98 4.44
CA ARG A 308 13.08 14.54 5.44
C ARG A 308 12.66 13.22 6.05
N TYR A 309 13.49 12.19 5.91
CA TYR A 309 13.44 10.98 6.72
C TYR A 309 14.27 11.20 7.98
N ARG A 310 13.69 10.92 9.14
CA ARG A 310 14.33 11.11 10.44
C ARG A 310 14.25 9.85 11.27
N GLU A 311 15.37 9.48 11.86
CA GLU A 311 15.50 8.51 12.94
C GLU A 311 15.83 9.26 14.24
N ASP A 312 14.94 9.18 15.21
CA ASP A 312 15.10 9.74 16.56
C ASP A 312 15.48 8.59 17.52
N GLU A 313 16.74 8.49 17.93
CA GLU A 313 17.16 7.59 19.02
C GLU A 313 17.01 8.32 20.37
N PHE A 314 16.22 7.75 21.29
CA PHE A 314 16.02 8.31 22.62
C PHE A 314 17.11 7.84 23.57
N ILE A 315 17.91 8.78 24.08
CA ILE A 315 19.03 8.47 24.97
C ILE A 315 18.56 8.56 26.42
N ASN A 316 18.79 7.48 27.18
CA ASN A 316 18.48 7.44 28.62
C ASN A 316 19.60 8.09 29.46
N GLU A 317 19.40 8.17 30.78
CA GLU A 317 20.38 8.78 31.71
C GLU A 317 21.73 8.03 31.75
N GLU A 318 21.76 6.76 31.32
CA GLU A 318 22.97 5.93 31.24
C GLU A 318 23.72 6.11 29.91
N GLY A 319 23.21 6.96 29.01
CA GLY A 319 23.80 7.20 27.68
C GLY A 319 23.48 6.12 26.64
N MET A 320 22.52 5.23 26.92
CA MET A 320 22.09 4.15 26.02
C MET A 320 20.80 4.48 25.28
N VAL A 321 20.66 3.94 24.06
CA VAL A 321 19.43 4.04 23.27
C VAL A 321 18.32 3.21 23.92
N SER A 322 17.23 3.88 24.27
CA SER A 322 16.07 3.30 24.95
C SER A 322 14.89 3.01 24.01
N ASP A 323 14.75 3.81 22.96
CA ASP A 323 13.69 3.69 21.95
C ASP A 323 14.15 4.36 20.65
N VAL A 324 13.57 3.96 19.52
CA VAL A 324 13.87 4.53 18.20
C VAL A 324 12.58 4.86 17.48
N ARG A 325 12.46 6.09 16.98
CA ARG A 325 11.28 6.53 16.24
C ARG A 325 11.64 7.07 14.86
N TYR A 326 10.97 6.56 13.85
CA TYR A 326 11.13 6.99 12.47
C TYR A 326 9.99 7.92 12.03
N ARG A 327 10.32 8.93 11.21
CA ARG A 327 9.33 9.92 10.74
C ARG A 327 9.69 10.49 9.37
N LEU A 328 8.69 10.64 8.51
CA LEU A 328 8.74 11.48 7.33
C LEU A 328 8.20 12.88 7.64
N THR A 329 8.91 13.91 7.18
CA THR A 329 8.44 15.30 7.24
C THR A 329 8.59 15.92 5.86
N HIS A 330 7.48 16.22 5.20
CA HIS A 330 7.48 17.07 4.02
C HIS A 330 7.46 18.53 4.46
N ILE A 331 8.42 19.29 3.97
CA ILE A 331 8.60 20.71 4.24
C ILE A 331 8.31 21.41 2.92
N GLY A 332 7.15 22.07 2.83
CA GLY A 332 6.72 22.77 1.62
C GLY A 332 7.54 24.04 1.37
N GLU A 333 7.22 24.74 0.28
CA GLU A 333 7.84 26.02 -0.05
C GLU A 333 7.62 27.03 1.09
N ALA A 334 8.72 27.47 1.69
CA ALA A 334 8.66 28.46 2.76
C ALA A 334 8.32 29.82 2.15
N ILE A 335 7.15 30.38 2.48
CA ILE A 335 7.00 31.84 2.46
C ILE A 335 7.78 32.35 3.69
N GLU A 336 9.10 32.51 3.52
CA GLU A 336 9.99 33.12 4.52
C GLU A 336 9.55 34.58 4.71
N ARG A 337 8.69 34.82 5.70
CA ARG A 337 8.39 36.18 6.15
C ARG A 337 9.31 36.49 7.32
N ASP A 338 10.33 37.30 7.05
CA ASP A 338 11.22 37.82 8.10
C ASP A 338 10.41 38.73 9.02
N PHE A 339 10.34 38.36 10.30
CA PHE A 339 9.91 39.31 11.31
C PHE A 339 11.07 40.26 11.62
N PRO A 340 10.80 41.55 11.93
CA PRO A 340 11.81 42.47 12.44
C PRO A 340 12.57 41.91 13.66
N SER A 341 11.96 40.93 14.34
CA SER A 341 12.53 40.27 15.50
C SER A 341 13.61 39.22 15.20
N GLY A 342 13.84 38.85 13.93
CA GLY A 342 14.82 37.83 13.52
C GLY A 342 14.29 36.39 13.53
N ALA A 343 13.04 36.17 13.94
CA ALA A 343 12.41 34.86 13.90
C ALA A 343 11.83 34.55 12.50
N LEU A 344 11.90 33.28 12.09
CA LEU A 344 11.41 32.80 10.79
C LEU A 344 10.02 32.20 10.93
N LEU A 345 9.13 32.50 9.96
CA LEU A 345 7.81 31.89 9.82
C LEU A 345 7.80 30.88 8.66
N SER A 346 7.35 29.64 8.90
CA SER A 346 7.13 28.62 7.87
C SER A 346 5.67 28.18 7.84
N ARG A 347 5.11 27.92 6.63
CA ARG A 347 3.66 27.83 6.40
C ARG A 347 3.10 26.41 6.16
N SER A 348 3.93 25.37 5.98
CA SER A 348 3.39 24.01 5.80
C SER A 348 4.40 22.89 6.10
N ARG A 349 4.04 22.02 7.06
CA ARG A 349 4.70 20.73 7.29
C ARG A 349 3.66 19.61 7.32
N PHE A 350 3.89 18.59 6.51
CA PHE A 350 3.15 17.33 6.59
C PHE A 350 4.02 16.29 7.26
N ILE A 351 3.46 15.57 8.23
CA ILE A 351 4.18 14.58 9.01
C ILE A 351 3.50 13.23 8.83
N ALA A 352 4.31 12.21 8.63
CA ALA A 352 3.85 10.83 8.54
C ALA A 352 4.81 9.88 9.30
N PRO A 353 4.30 8.78 9.89
CA PRO A 353 5.14 7.78 10.53
C PRO A 353 5.88 6.95 9.47
N ALA A 354 7.21 6.90 9.53
CA ALA A 354 7.98 6.13 8.55
C ALA A 354 7.99 4.64 8.94
N THR A 355 7.17 3.83 8.29
CA THR A 355 6.99 2.39 8.58
C THR A 355 7.85 1.47 7.71
N HIS A 356 8.48 2.00 6.67
CA HIS A 356 9.33 1.27 5.74
C HIS A 356 10.81 1.63 5.90
N SER A 357 11.70 0.85 5.29
CA SER A 357 13.13 1.13 5.31
C SER A 357 13.49 2.40 4.54
N LEU A 358 14.61 3.05 4.89
CA LEU A 358 15.15 4.17 4.13
C LEU A 358 15.34 3.83 2.63
N ARG A 359 15.75 2.60 2.32
CA ARG A 359 15.88 2.12 0.93
C ARG A 359 14.56 2.17 0.17
N PHE A 360 13.47 1.74 0.80
CA PHE A 360 12.14 1.80 0.18
C PHE A 360 11.78 3.24 -0.19
N TYR A 361 12.01 4.21 0.72
CA TYR A 361 11.69 5.61 0.42
C TYR A 361 12.57 6.21 -0.67
N ARG A 362 13.84 5.81 -0.77
CA ARG A 362 14.70 6.19 -1.92
C ARG A 362 14.12 5.71 -3.24
N GLU A 363 13.72 4.44 -3.31
CA GLU A 363 13.17 3.84 -4.53
C GLU A 363 11.79 4.43 -4.88
N TYR A 364 10.99 4.77 -3.87
CA TYR A 364 9.64 5.31 -4.03
C TYR A 364 9.62 6.80 -4.41
N PHE A 365 10.35 7.64 -3.66
CA PHE A 365 10.37 9.08 -3.91
C PHE A 365 11.33 9.48 -5.02
N ARG A 366 12.43 8.73 -5.23
CA ARG A 366 13.45 8.98 -6.26
C ARG A 366 13.99 10.42 -6.21
N PRO A 367 14.63 10.82 -5.11
CA PRO A 367 15.22 12.16 -5.00
C PRO A 367 16.35 12.36 -6.00
N ASP A 368 16.58 13.61 -6.41
CA ASP A 368 17.69 13.98 -7.28
C ASP A 368 19.02 14.01 -6.50
N THR A 369 18.98 14.50 -5.26
CA THR A 369 20.12 14.51 -4.34
C THR A 369 19.70 14.22 -2.91
N GLU A 370 20.66 13.75 -2.10
CA GLU A 370 20.47 13.47 -0.68
C GLU A 370 21.52 14.21 0.16
N MET A 371 21.11 14.70 1.33
CA MET A 371 22.01 15.25 2.34
C MET A 371 21.74 14.59 3.69
N ASN A 372 22.80 14.16 4.39
CA ASN A 372 22.69 13.57 5.72
C ASN A 372 23.11 14.58 6.78
N VAL A 373 22.31 14.68 7.84
CA VAL A 373 22.62 15.46 9.05
C VAL A 373 22.52 14.55 10.27
N GLU A 374 23.62 14.45 11.01
CA GLU A 374 23.68 13.75 12.29
C GLU A 374 23.89 14.76 13.40
N LYS A 375 23.09 14.66 14.47
CA LYS A 375 23.23 15.55 15.62
C LYS A 375 22.80 14.94 16.94
N SER A 376 23.45 15.38 18.01
CA SER A 376 23.01 15.16 19.39
C SER A 376 22.18 16.36 19.83
N ARG A 377 20.96 16.12 20.34
CA ARG A 377 20.01 17.16 20.73
C ARG A 377 19.55 16.99 22.17
N LEU A 378 19.73 18.03 22.98
CA LEU A 378 19.03 18.20 24.24
C LEU A 378 17.82 19.12 24.03
N ARG A 379 16.63 18.66 24.37
CA ARG A 379 15.38 19.39 24.12
C ARG A 379 14.59 19.60 25.40
N TRP A 380 14.38 20.85 25.76
CA TRP A 380 13.47 21.26 26.82
C TRP A 380 12.13 21.68 26.24
N ARG A 381 11.06 21.34 26.95
CA ARG A 381 9.77 22.03 26.83
C ARG A 381 9.63 22.95 28.02
N ILE A 382 9.41 24.23 27.77
CA ILE A 382 9.31 25.25 28.80
C ILE A 382 8.02 26.07 28.64
N ILE A 383 7.63 26.78 29.70
CA ILE A 383 6.70 27.90 29.66
C ILE A 383 7.52 29.17 29.93
N PHE A 384 7.36 30.18 29.08
CA PHE A 384 7.94 31.50 29.24
C PHE A 384 6.85 32.53 28.97
N ARG A 385 6.51 33.35 29.98
CA ARG A 385 5.44 34.37 29.91
C ARG A 385 4.13 33.79 29.34
N ASP A 386 3.61 32.75 29.99
CA ASP A 386 2.38 32.03 29.61
C ASP A 386 2.39 31.38 28.22
N THR A 387 3.56 31.28 27.58
CA THR A 387 3.71 30.75 26.24
C THR A 387 4.64 29.54 26.23
N THR A 388 4.22 28.45 25.59
CA THR A 388 5.06 27.24 25.47
C THR A 388 6.10 27.40 24.36
N PHE A 389 7.35 27.08 24.70
CA PHE A 389 8.47 26.97 23.76
C PHE A 389 9.17 25.63 23.89
N TYR A 390 9.85 25.23 22.81
CA TYR A 390 10.89 24.22 22.84
C TYR A 390 12.25 24.89 22.68
N ILE A 391 13.16 24.57 23.58
CA ILE A 391 14.58 24.95 23.47
C ILE A 391 15.35 23.69 23.10
N ASN A 392 16.04 23.70 21.96
CA ASN A 392 16.91 22.63 21.51
C ASN A 392 18.35 23.11 21.56
N LEU A 393 19.22 22.34 22.19
CA LEU A 393 20.66 22.49 22.09
C LEU A 393 21.18 21.38 21.19
N ASP A 394 21.55 21.75 19.98
CA ASP A 394 21.97 20.84 18.91
C ASP A 394 23.49 20.87 18.77
N HIS A 395 24.14 19.73 18.90
CA HIS A 395 25.54 19.54 18.46
C HIS A 395 25.53 18.77 17.15
N LEU A 396 25.91 19.43 16.05
CA LEU A 396 25.96 18.80 14.73
C LEU A 396 27.27 18.04 14.56
N VAL A 397 27.15 16.73 14.37
CA VAL A 397 28.27 15.79 14.19
C VAL A 397 28.63 15.68 12.71
N GLN A 398 27.60 15.62 11.85
CA GLN A 398 27.76 15.58 10.41
C GLN A 398 26.70 16.48 9.78
N PRO A 399 27.06 17.47 8.96
CA PRO A 399 28.39 18.11 8.88
C PRO A 399 28.82 18.65 10.26
N ASP A 400 30.12 18.63 10.58
CA ASP A 400 30.61 19.24 11.82
C ASP A 400 30.49 20.77 11.73
N LEU A 401 29.38 21.27 12.27
CA LEU A 401 29.08 22.68 12.36
C LEU A 401 29.11 23.15 13.83
N GLY A 402 29.50 22.32 14.79
CA GLY A 402 29.49 22.68 16.20
C GLY A 402 28.08 22.83 16.79
N THR A 403 27.96 23.68 17.81
CA THR A 403 26.79 23.72 18.69
C THR A 403 25.88 24.92 18.42
N PHE A 404 24.56 24.66 18.44
CA PHE A 404 23.53 25.64 18.18
C PHE A 404 22.43 25.60 19.25
N LEU A 405 21.94 26.78 19.60
CA LEU A 405 20.70 26.99 20.34
C LEU A 405 19.57 27.23 19.33
N GLU A 406 18.51 26.44 19.40
CA GLU A 406 17.33 26.58 18.55
C GLU A 406 16.06 26.68 19.41
N ILE A 407 15.33 27.78 19.29
CA ILE A 407 14.07 28.02 20.01
C ILE A 407 12.92 27.89 19.02
N LYS A 408 11.89 27.10 19.37
CA LYS A 408 10.73 26.81 18.51
C LYS A 408 9.41 26.93 19.24
N SER A 409 8.41 27.49 18.57
CA SER A 409 7.00 27.37 18.97
C SER A 409 6.11 27.27 17.74
N ARG A 410 4.92 26.68 17.92
CA ARG A 410 3.96 26.43 16.84
C ARG A 410 2.59 26.97 17.21
N THR A 411 1.82 27.36 16.20
CA THR A 411 0.47 27.91 16.36
C THR A 411 -0.35 27.84 15.07
N TRP A 412 -1.66 28.00 15.20
CA TRP A 412 -2.60 28.09 14.08
C TRP A 412 -2.91 29.54 13.68
N SER A 413 -2.53 30.52 14.49
CA SER A 413 -2.84 31.94 14.27
C SER A 413 -1.59 32.73 13.89
N LEU A 414 -1.65 33.45 12.77
CA LEU A 414 -0.57 34.36 12.34
C LEU A 414 -0.26 35.42 13.41
N ARG A 415 -1.29 35.96 14.06
CA ARG A 415 -1.14 36.96 15.11
C ARG A 415 -0.45 36.40 16.35
N ASP A 416 -0.73 35.15 16.69
CA ASP A 416 -0.04 34.46 17.79
C ASP A 416 1.42 34.13 17.40
N ALA A 417 1.67 33.83 16.12
CA ALA A 417 3.01 33.62 15.60
C ALA A 417 3.86 34.91 15.70
N GLU A 418 3.29 36.06 15.35
CA GLU A 418 3.92 37.38 15.53
C GLU A 418 4.27 37.63 17.00
N HIS A 419 3.34 37.39 17.92
CA HIS A 419 3.60 37.53 19.36
C HIS A 419 4.71 36.59 19.87
N LYS A 420 4.68 35.33 19.45
CA LYS A 420 5.72 34.33 19.77
C LYS A 420 7.08 34.74 19.21
N ALA A 421 7.12 35.32 18.02
CA ALA A 421 8.35 35.83 17.39
C ALA A 421 8.97 36.99 18.19
N GLU A 422 8.17 37.84 18.80
CA GLU A 422 8.66 38.90 19.71
C GLU A 422 9.19 38.29 21.02
N LEU A 423 8.44 37.35 21.63
CA LEU A 423 8.84 36.67 22.86
C LEU A 423 10.14 35.89 22.71
N ILE A 424 10.42 35.31 21.54
CA ILE A 424 11.67 34.61 21.27
C ILE A 424 12.88 35.51 21.49
N ARG A 425 12.85 36.80 21.12
CA ARG A 425 13.98 37.70 21.38
C ARG A 425 14.25 37.86 22.87
N THR A 426 13.19 38.10 23.64
CA THR A 426 13.33 38.25 25.08
C THR A 426 13.75 36.95 25.74
N LEU A 427 13.33 35.80 25.19
CA LEU A 427 13.80 34.49 25.65
C LEU A 427 15.28 34.26 25.33
N VAL A 428 15.77 34.68 24.16
CA VAL A 428 17.20 34.62 23.82
C VAL A 428 18.04 35.44 24.82
N GLU A 429 17.59 36.66 25.15
CA GLU A 429 18.23 37.51 26.16
C GLU A 429 18.19 36.86 27.56
N ALA A 430 17.06 36.25 27.92
CA ALA A 430 16.89 35.53 29.18
C ALA A 430 17.80 34.29 29.30
N LEU A 431 18.21 33.72 28.17
CA LEU A 431 19.19 32.63 28.09
C LEU A 431 20.65 33.14 28.05
N GLY A 432 20.85 34.46 28.12
CA GLY A 432 22.17 35.09 28.16
C GLY A 432 22.85 35.24 26.81
N GLU A 433 22.12 35.05 25.70
CA GLU A 433 22.64 35.17 24.33
C GLU A 433 22.14 36.46 23.66
N SER A 434 22.83 36.90 22.60
CA SER A 434 22.46 38.12 21.88
C SER A 434 21.46 37.84 20.76
N PRO A 435 20.29 38.50 20.72
CA PRO A 435 19.34 38.37 19.62
C PRO A 435 19.87 38.81 18.25
N ASP A 436 20.98 39.54 18.20
CA ASP A 436 21.59 40.00 16.95
C ASP A 436 22.44 38.91 16.27
N GLU A 437 22.71 37.80 16.97
CA GLU A 437 23.46 36.64 16.47
C GLU A 437 22.56 35.54 15.88
N ILE A 438 21.27 35.83 15.68
CA ILE A 438 20.31 34.88 15.12
C ILE A 438 20.66 34.54 13.66
N VAL A 439 20.94 33.27 13.42
CA VAL A 439 21.20 32.66 12.12
C VAL A 439 19.87 32.38 11.42
N ARG A 440 19.71 32.93 10.20
CA ARG A 440 18.47 32.87 9.42
C ARG A 440 18.36 31.67 8.49
N GLN A 441 19.37 30.80 8.45
CA GLN A 441 19.42 29.66 7.54
C GLN A 441 19.17 28.33 8.27
N ASP A 442 18.45 27.42 7.61
CA ASP A 442 18.33 26.04 8.07
C ASP A 442 19.67 25.29 7.95
N TYR A 443 19.87 24.23 8.74
CA TYR A 443 21.16 23.52 8.79
C TYR A 443 21.59 23.01 7.40
N VAL A 444 20.62 22.62 6.58
CA VAL A 444 20.80 22.17 5.20
C VAL A 444 21.36 23.27 4.29
N LYS A 445 21.10 24.56 4.59
CA LYS A 445 21.61 25.72 3.84
C LYS A 445 22.91 26.29 4.44
N LEU A 446 23.36 25.80 5.60
CA LEU A 446 24.58 26.25 6.30
C LEU A 446 25.84 25.46 5.91
N THR A 447 25.67 24.32 5.25
CA THR A 447 26.68 23.60 4.45
C THR A 447 26.69 24.08 3.02
#